data_AF-A0AAW9KP59-F1
#
_entry.id   AF-A0AAW9KP59-F1
#
_cell.length_a   1.000
_cell.length_b   1.000
_cell.length_c   1.000
_cell.angle_alpha   90.00
_cell.angle_beta   90.00
_cell.angle_gamma   90.00
#
_symmetry.space_group_name_H-M   'P 1'
#
loop_
_entity.id
_entity.type
_entity.pdbx_description
1 polymer ?
#
loop_
_entity_poly.entity_id
_entity_poly.type
_entity_poly.pdbx_seq_one_letter_code
_entity_poly.pdbx_strand_id
1 'polypeptide(L)'
;GNNKEIIGLDDEFIVTDFKEFKKYLHNDYIDTLINAIENDLEEIEIKIINTFGEEVWISIKGQIKKNSNGEFIEFEGYIHNITKEKETHLKLEYITHYDELTGLNNRKRFKNIIEKELENHILLESRGALIIIDIDNFKFINDSYGHKCGDIFLEKFSEDLKKLFADNKLICRFGGDEFL
;
A
#
# COMPACT_ATOMS: atom_id res chain seq x y z
N GLY A 1 -2.20 35.49 -2.96
CA GLY A 1 -3.08 35.76 -1.80
C GLY A 1 -3.34 34.44 -1.15
N ASN A 2 -3.12 34.36 0.18
CA ASN A 2 -3.16 33.17 1.03
C ASN A 2 -2.44 31.90 0.54
N ASN A 3 -1.11 31.99 0.59
CA ASN A 3 -0.15 30.87 0.47
C ASN A 3 -0.08 29.99 1.75
N LYS A 4 -1.06 30.08 2.67
CA LYS A 4 -0.95 29.50 4.03
C LYS A 4 -1.08 27.98 4.08
N GLU A 5 -1.57 27.38 3.00
CA GLU A 5 -1.97 25.97 2.86
C GLU A 5 -1.04 25.17 1.94
N ILE A 6 -0.01 25.80 1.37
CA ILE A 6 0.68 25.34 0.14
C ILE A 6 1.14 23.88 0.15
N ILE A 7 1.37 23.27 1.32
CA ILE A 7 1.51 21.81 1.42
C ILE A 7 1.01 21.23 2.75
N GLY A 8 0.23 21.99 3.53
CA GLY A 8 -0.35 21.55 4.80
C GLY A 8 -1.83 21.23 4.64
N LEU A 9 -2.12 20.15 3.94
CA LEU A 9 -3.38 19.85 3.26
C LEU A 9 -4.55 19.53 4.22
N ASP A 10 -5.63 20.31 4.11
CA ASP A 10 -7.01 19.84 4.19
C ASP A 10 -7.66 20.13 2.83
N ASP A 11 -8.53 19.22 2.38
CA ASP A 11 -9.10 19.12 1.03
C ASP A 11 -9.60 20.46 0.44
N GLU A 12 -8.79 21.16 -0.38
CA GLU A 12 -9.21 21.88 -1.61
C GLU A 12 -8.14 22.85 -2.19
N PHE A 13 -8.10 22.86 -3.54
CA PHE A 13 -7.72 23.95 -4.47
C PHE A 13 -6.58 24.91 -4.07
N ILE A 14 -5.35 24.60 -4.48
CA ILE A 14 -4.19 25.49 -4.33
C ILE A 14 -3.72 26.00 -5.70
N VAL A 15 -3.88 27.31 -5.95
CA VAL A 15 -3.23 28.00 -7.09
C VAL A 15 -1.82 28.38 -6.65
N THR A 16 -0.80 27.72 -7.20
CA THR A 16 0.61 27.93 -6.80
C THR A 16 1.46 28.35 -7.99
N ASP A 17 2.48 29.18 -7.75
CA ASP A 17 3.56 29.41 -8.72
C ASP A 17 4.37 28.12 -8.89
N PHE A 18 4.47 27.64 -10.13
CA PHE A 18 5.18 26.42 -10.49
C PHE A 18 6.66 26.44 -10.06
N LYS A 19 7.32 27.61 -10.06
CA LYS A 19 8.71 27.73 -9.61
C LYS A 19 8.88 27.41 -8.13
N GLU A 20 7.87 27.69 -7.32
CA GLU A 20 7.87 27.37 -5.89
C GLU A 20 7.54 25.90 -5.68
N PHE A 21 6.55 25.37 -6.42
CA PHE A 21 6.16 23.96 -6.38
C PHE A 21 7.30 23.00 -6.73
N LYS A 22 8.16 23.35 -7.70
CA LYS A 22 9.30 22.54 -8.11
C LYS A 22 10.23 22.14 -6.96
N LYS A 23 10.27 22.91 -5.87
CA LYS A 23 11.13 22.67 -4.70
C LYS A 23 10.69 21.48 -3.85
N TYR A 24 9.45 21.04 -3.98
CA TYR A 24 8.84 20.00 -3.15
C TYR A 24 8.73 18.64 -3.86
N LEU A 25 9.04 18.62 -5.17
CA LEU A 25 9.00 17.42 -5.98
C LEU A 25 10.12 16.46 -5.63
N HIS A 26 9.77 15.18 -5.53
CA HIS A 26 10.77 14.12 -5.55
C HIS A 26 11.37 14.00 -6.96
N ASN A 27 12.69 13.81 -7.05
CA ASN A 27 13.43 13.85 -8.33
C ASN A 27 12.87 12.86 -9.36
N ASP A 28 12.42 11.70 -8.91
CA ASP A 28 11.89 10.63 -9.77
C ASP A 28 10.62 11.02 -10.53
N TYR A 29 9.91 12.08 -10.12
CA TYR A 29 8.65 12.52 -10.73
C TYR A 29 8.79 13.81 -11.55
N ILE A 30 9.99 14.38 -11.65
CA ILE A 30 10.23 15.61 -12.41
C ILE A 30 9.91 15.41 -13.90
N ASP A 31 10.38 14.32 -14.50
CA ASP A 31 10.15 14.03 -15.92
C ASP A 31 8.68 13.73 -16.20
N THR A 32 8.00 13.01 -15.29
CA THR A 32 6.55 12.74 -15.36
C THR A 32 5.75 14.04 -15.35
N LEU A 33 6.12 14.97 -14.46
CA LEU A 33 5.47 16.27 -14.39
C LEU A 33 5.72 17.10 -15.65
N ILE A 34 6.96 17.15 -16.16
CA ILE A 34 7.30 17.88 -17.40
C ILE A 34 6.51 17.32 -18.58
N ASN A 35 6.43 15.99 -18.73
CA ASN A 35 5.65 15.37 -19.80
C ASN A 35 4.15 15.66 -19.67
N ALA A 36 3.59 15.67 -18.46
CA ALA A 36 2.20 16.03 -18.24
C ALA A 36 1.94 17.49 -18.59
N ILE A 37 2.86 18.39 -18.22
CA ILE A 37 2.83 19.82 -18.55
C ILE A 37 2.79 20.07 -20.07
N GLU A 38 3.50 19.27 -20.85
CA GLU A 38 3.52 19.40 -22.31
C GLU A 38 2.22 18.91 -22.98
N ASN A 39 1.39 18.14 -22.26
CA ASN A 39 0.17 17.51 -22.77
C ASN A 39 -1.09 17.97 -21.98
N ASP A 40 -1.21 19.27 -21.67
CA ASP A 40 -2.37 19.86 -20.98
C ASP A 40 -2.71 19.23 -19.61
N LEU A 41 -1.67 18.75 -18.91
CA LEU A 41 -1.66 18.20 -17.55
C LEU A 41 -2.94 17.43 -17.21
N GLU A 42 -3.12 16.30 -17.91
CA GLU A 42 -4.00 15.23 -17.45
C GLU A 42 -3.68 14.89 -16.00
N GLU A 43 -4.68 14.38 -15.27
CA GLU A 43 -4.56 14.11 -13.85
C GLU A 43 -3.40 13.14 -13.57
N ILE A 44 -2.41 13.61 -12.82
CA ILE A 44 -1.23 12.83 -12.45
C ILE A 44 -1.13 12.69 -10.95
N GLU A 45 -0.64 11.53 -10.52
CA GLU A 45 -0.39 11.24 -9.11
C GLU A 45 1.11 11.14 -8.88
N ILE A 46 1.63 11.97 -7.97
CA ILE A 46 3.06 12.03 -7.69
C ILE A 46 3.33 12.10 -6.19
N LYS A 47 4.55 11.72 -5.79
CA LYS A 47 5.01 11.84 -4.41
C LYS A 47 5.82 13.12 -4.24
N ILE A 48 5.52 13.87 -3.19
CA ILE A 48 6.22 15.10 -2.82
C ILE A 48 6.64 15.07 -1.35
N ILE A 49 7.58 15.95 -0.99
CA ILE A 49 7.93 16.22 0.40
C ILE A 49 7.23 17.51 0.81
N ASN A 50 6.32 17.44 1.78
CA ASN A 50 5.57 18.61 2.25
C ASN A 50 6.43 19.58 3.08
N THR A 51 5.85 20.69 3.54
CA THR A 51 6.59 21.69 4.34
C THR A 51 7.03 21.17 5.70
N PHE A 52 6.43 20.07 6.18
CA PHE A 52 6.81 19.39 7.42
C PHE A 52 7.90 18.34 7.21
N GLY A 53 8.34 18.10 5.96
CA GLY A 53 9.34 17.09 5.63
C GLY A 53 8.76 15.67 5.49
N GLU A 54 7.44 15.53 5.41
CA GLU A 54 6.76 14.25 5.27
C GLU A 54 6.54 13.93 3.79
N GLU A 55 6.64 12.64 3.44
CA GLU A 55 6.29 12.17 2.12
C GLU A 55 4.78 12.04 1.98
N VAL A 56 4.19 12.77 1.04
CA VAL A 56 2.75 12.73 0.75
C VAL A 56 2.50 12.44 -0.73
N TRP A 57 1.44 11.70 -1.00
CA TRP A 57 0.93 11.53 -2.35
C TRP A 57 -0.06 12.63 -2.68
N ILE A 58 0.10 13.23 -3.85
CA ILE A 58 -0.83 14.23 -4.36
C ILE A 58 -1.31 13.87 -5.76
N SER A 59 -2.59 14.17 -6.03
CA SER A 59 -3.13 14.24 -7.39
C SER A 59 -3.09 15.69 -7.86
N ILE A 60 -2.61 15.94 -9.07
CA ILE A 60 -2.52 17.27 -9.67
C ILE A 60 -3.22 17.22 -11.02
N LYS A 61 -4.11 18.18 -11.24
CA LYS A 61 -4.75 18.40 -12.54
C LYS A 61 -4.87 19.88 -12.81
N GLY A 62 -4.56 20.30 -14.03
CA GLY A 62 -4.67 21.71 -14.38
C GLY A 62 -4.25 22.01 -15.79
N GLN A 63 -4.15 23.30 -16.08
CA GLN A 63 -3.75 23.82 -17.37
C GLN A 63 -2.70 24.89 -17.16
N ILE A 64 -1.86 25.07 -18.16
CA ILE A 64 -0.80 26.05 -18.13
C ILE A 64 -1.11 27.16 -19.12
N LYS A 65 -1.10 28.39 -18.62
CA LYS A 65 -1.09 29.58 -19.46
C LYS A 65 0.34 29.94 -19.83
N LYS A 66 0.61 29.97 -21.14
CA LYS A 66 1.87 30.43 -21.72
C LYS A 66 1.73 31.85 -22.27
N ASN A 67 2.80 32.65 -22.23
CA ASN A 67 2.83 33.96 -22.86
C ASN A 67 3.01 33.84 -24.38
N SER A 68 2.97 34.98 -25.08
CA SER A 68 3.17 35.10 -26.52
C SER A 68 4.53 34.57 -27.00
N ASN A 69 5.51 34.44 -26.09
CA ASN A 69 6.85 33.91 -26.36
C ASN A 69 6.96 32.41 -26.05
N GLY A 70 5.87 31.75 -25.64
CA GLY A 70 5.83 30.34 -25.26
C GLY A 70 6.32 30.05 -23.84
N GLU A 71 6.63 31.07 -23.03
CA GLU A 71 7.08 30.89 -21.66
C GLU A 71 5.89 30.69 -20.70
N PHE A 72 6.09 29.83 -19.71
CA PHE A 72 5.15 29.55 -18.65
C PHE A 72 4.84 30.80 -17.82
N ILE A 73 3.58 31.24 -17.79
CA ILE A 73 3.13 32.37 -16.94
C ILE A 73 2.50 31.85 -15.65
N GLU A 74 1.54 30.94 -15.78
CA GLU A 74 0.62 30.60 -14.69
C GLU A 74 0.11 29.17 -14.85
N PHE A 75 -0.02 28.47 -13.73
CA PHE A 75 -0.70 27.19 -13.63
C PHE A 75 -2.06 27.41 -12.98
N GLU A 76 -3.11 26.95 -13.65
CA GLU A 76 -4.49 27.00 -13.17
C GLU A 76 -4.99 25.56 -13.00
N GLY A 77 -5.20 25.12 -11.76
CA GLY A 77 -5.51 23.73 -11.47
C GLY A 77 -5.76 23.48 -9.98
N TYR A 78 -5.93 22.21 -9.63
CA TYR A 78 -6.05 21.77 -8.25
C TYR A 78 -4.99 20.73 -7.89
N ILE A 79 -4.68 20.69 -6.60
CA ILE A 79 -3.84 19.70 -5.96
C ILE A 79 -4.69 19.06 -4.86
N HIS A 80 -4.79 17.73 -4.86
CA HIS A 80 -5.53 16.96 -3.87
C HIS A 80 -4.59 16.04 -3.11
N ASN A 81 -4.69 15.98 -1.78
CA ASN A 81 -3.92 15.02 -0.98
C ASN A 81 -4.59 13.65 -1.09
N ILE A 82 -3.90 12.69 -1.71
CA ILE A 82 -4.40 11.32 -1.87
C ILE A 82 -3.64 10.32 -0.99
N THR A 83 -2.87 10.79 -0.01
CA THR A 83 -2.02 9.92 0.83
C THR A 83 -2.85 8.87 1.55
N LYS A 84 -3.95 9.27 2.18
CA LYS A 84 -4.83 8.37 2.92
C LYS A 84 -5.49 7.35 2.00
N GLU A 85 -5.91 7.76 0.81
CA GLU A 85 -6.52 6.92 -0.21
C GLU A 85 -5.51 5.89 -0.72
N LYS A 86 -4.27 6.31 -0.98
CA LYS A 86 -3.17 5.43 -1.39
C LYS A 86 -2.81 4.42 -0.30
N GLU A 87 -2.66 4.87 0.95
CA GLU A 87 -2.39 3.98 2.08
C GLU A 87 -3.54 3.00 2.32
N THR A 88 -4.78 3.47 2.23
CA THR A 88 -5.97 2.62 2.36
C THR A 88 -6.02 1.60 1.25
N HIS A 89 -5.76 1.99 0.00
CA HIS A 89 -5.69 1.07 -1.13
C HIS A 89 -4.60 0.02 -0.91
N LEU A 90 -3.36 0.42 -0.57
CA LEU A 90 -2.28 -0.52 -0.31
C LEU A 90 -2.63 -1.48 0.84
N LYS A 91 -3.27 -0.97 1.89
CA LYS A 91 -3.77 -1.82 2.99
C LYS A 91 -4.84 -2.79 2.48
N LEU A 92 -5.83 -2.32 1.72
CA LEU A 92 -6.87 -3.16 1.14
C LEU A 92 -6.27 -4.26 0.25
N GLU A 93 -5.29 -3.92 -0.58
CA GLU A 93 -4.55 -4.86 -1.40
C GLU A 93 -3.83 -5.90 -0.52
N TYR A 94 -3.14 -5.45 0.53
CA TYR A 94 -2.46 -6.33 1.48
C TYR A 94 -3.42 -7.31 2.16
N ILE A 95 -4.56 -6.85 2.70
CA ILE A 95 -5.52 -7.73 3.40
C ILE A 95 -6.23 -8.70 2.46
N THR A 96 -6.28 -8.41 1.14
CA THR A 96 -6.77 -9.40 0.17
C THR A 96 -5.85 -10.61 0.07
N HIS A 97 -4.60 -10.48 0.50
CA HIS A 97 -3.55 -11.45 0.36
C HIS A 97 -3.05 -12.04 1.68
N TYR A 98 -3.06 -11.27 2.76
CA TYR A 98 -2.48 -11.65 4.03
C TYR A 98 -3.49 -11.56 5.17
N ASP A 99 -3.29 -12.37 6.20
CA ASP A 99 -4.05 -12.30 7.45
C ASP A 99 -3.57 -11.07 8.25
N GLU A 100 -4.49 -10.17 8.61
CA GLU A 100 -4.17 -8.89 9.25
C GLU A 100 -3.49 -9.04 10.60
N LEU A 101 -3.83 -10.09 11.34
CA LEU A 101 -3.28 -10.32 12.67
C LEU A 101 -1.87 -10.89 12.60
N THR A 102 -1.68 -11.94 11.80
CA THR A 102 -0.43 -12.74 11.83
C THR A 102 0.57 -12.36 10.74
N GLY A 103 0.13 -11.61 9.73
CA GLY A 103 0.91 -11.33 8.53
C GLY A 103 1.31 -12.60 7.76
N LEU A 104 0.61 -13.71 7.96
CA LEU A 104 0.73 -14.92 7.14
C LEU A 104 -0.12 -14.79 5.87
N ASN A 105 0.05 -15.70 4.92
CA ASN A 105 -0.89 -15.78 3.80
C ASN A 105 -2.30 -16.01 4.36
N ASN A 106 -3.29 -15.32 3.81
CA ASN A 106 -4.67 -15.63 4.13
C ASN A 106 -5.15 -16.83 3.30
N ARG A 107 -6.31 -17.36 3.66
CA ARG A 107 -6.98 -18.45 2.95
C ARG A 107 -7.11 -18.24 1.44
N LYS A 108 -7.40 -17.01 0.99
CA LYS A 108 -7.61 -16.69 -0.43
C LYS A 108 -6.30 -16.81 -1.20
N ARG A 109 -5.23 -16.17 -0.72
CA ARG A 109 -3.90 -16.24 -1.32
C ARG A 109 -3.33 -17.64 -1.29
N PHE A 110 -3.49 -18.36 -0.18
CA PHE A 110 -3.05 -19.74 -0.07
C PHE A 110 -3.65 -20.64 -1.16
N LYS A 111 -4.97 -20.57 -1.37
CA LYS A 111 -5.65 -21.32 -2.45
C LYS A 111 -5.09 -20.98 -3.82
N ASN A 112 -4.95 -19.69 -4.13
CA ASN A 112 -4.41 -19.25 -5.42
C ASN A 112 -2.97 -19.73 -5.67
N ILE A 113 -2.14 -19.84 -4.62
CA ILE A 113 -0.77 -20.35 -4.73
C ILE A 113 -0.80 -21.86 -4.92
N ILE A 114 -1.55 -22.60 -4.08
CA ILE A 114 -1.64 -24.06 -4.16
C ILE A 114 -2.19 -24.53 -5.52
N GLU A 115 -3.18 -23.85 -6.08
CA GLU A 115 -3.70 -24.18 -7.42
C GLU A 115 -2.60 -24.13 -8.49
N LYS A 116 -1.73 -23.11 -8.46
CA LYS A 116 -0.59 -22.98 -9.37
C LYS A 116 0.51 -24.00 -9.09
N GLU A 117 0.81 -24.24 -7.82
CA GLU A 117 1.83 -25.23 -7.43
C GLU A 117 1.40 -26.66 -7.80
N LEU A 118 0.11 -26.99 -7.72
CA LEU A 118 -0.41 -28.28 -8.16
C LEU A 118 -0.19 -28.49 -9.66
N GLU A 119 -0.47 -27.47 -10.49
CA GLU A 119 -0.19 -27.53 -11.93
C GLU A 119 1.30 -27.77 -12.20
N ASN A 120 2.18 -27.05 -11.50
CA ASN A 120 3.64 -27.22 -11.61
C ASN A 120 4.10 -28.62 -11.18
N HIS A 121 3.57 -29.14 -10.07
CA HIS A 121 3.91 -30.47 -9.57
C HIS A 121 3.49 -31.58 -10.54
N ILE A 122 2.33 -31.44 -11.20
CA ILE A 122 1.87 -32.36 -12.26
C ILE A 122 2.85 -32.33 -13.43
N LEU A 123 3.23 -31.15 -13.91
CA LEU A 123 4.15 -30.99 -15.05
C LEU A 123 5.55 -31.53 -14.76
N LEU A 124 6.04 -31.35 -13.53
CA LEU A 124 7.38 -31.74 -13.11
C LEU A 124 7.45 -33.15 -12.50
N GLU A 125 6.34 -33.89 -12.49
CA GLU A 125 6.20 -35.20 -11.82
C GLU A 125 6.73 -35.22 -10.37
N SER A 126 6.55 -34.10 -9.66
CA SER A 126 7.04 -33.92 -8.30
C SER A 126 5.91 -33.98 -7.28
N ARG A 127 6.25 -34.10 -5.99
CA ARG A 127 5.28 -34.25 -4.90
C ARG A 127 5.40 -33.10 -3.91
N GLY A 128 4.26 -32.62 -3.44
CA GLY A 128 4.15 -31.72 -2.29
C GLY A 128 3.54 -32.42 -1.08
N ALA A 129 3.56 -31.75 0.06
CA ALA A 129 2.85 -32.15 1.27
C ALA A 129 2.06 -30.96 1.79
N LEU A 130 0.86 -31.23 2.31
CA LEU A 130 0.03 -30.27 3.02
C LEU A 130 -0.05 -30.69 4.48
N ILE A 131 0.21 -29.75 5.39
CA ILE A 131 0.10 -29.96 6.83
C ILE A 131 -1.04 -29.06 7.30
N ILE A 132 -1.89 -29.58 8.19
CA ILE A 132 -2.93 -28.79 8.85
C ILE A 132 -2.58 -28.81 10.33
N ILE A 133 -2.55 -27.64 10.95
CA ILE A 133 -2.20 -27.43 12.35
C ILE A 133 -3.36 -26.69 13.01
N ASP A 134 -3.89 -27.25 14.09
CA ASP A 134 -4.93 -26.65 14.92
C ASP A 134 -4.37 -26.42 16.33
N ILE A 135 -4.70 -25.29 16.96
CA ILE A 135 -4.21 -24.96 18.30
C ILE A 135 -5.19 -25.48 19.34
N ASP A 136 -4.79 -26.56 20.02
CA ASP A 136 -5.59 -27.16 21.08
C ASP A 136 -6.01 -26.13 22.15
N ASN A 137 -7.32 -26.10 22.44
CA ASN A 137 -7.93 -25.27 23.47
C ASN A 137 -7.71 -23.75 23.31
N PHE A 138 -7.51 -23.23 22.10
CA PHE A 138 -7.37 -21.78 21.89
C PHE A 138 -8.57 -20.98 22.45
N LYS A 139 -9.79 -21.52 22.36
CA LYS A 139 -10.98 -20.92 22.97
C LYS A 139 -10.83 -20.69 24.48
N PHE A 140 -10.19 -21.61 25.21
CA PHE A 140 -9.95 -21.45 26.64
C PHE A 140 -9.05 -20.25 26.94
N ILE A 141 -8.06 -19.97 26.08
CA ILE A 141 -7.20 -18.78 26.20
C ILE A 141 -8.05 -17.52 26.05
N ASN A 142 -8.89 -17.46 25.01
CA ASN A 142 -9.79 -16.32 24.79
C ASN A 142 -10.78 -16.11 25.95
N ASP A 143 -11.39 -17.19 26.44
CA ASP A 143 -12.39 -17.12 27.50
C ASP A 143 -11.76 -16.73 28.86
N SER A 144 -10.51 -17.14 29.11
CA SER A 144 -9.82 -16.90 30.38
C SER A 144 -9.08 -15.56 30.44
N TYR A 145 -8.50 -15.13 29.32
CA TYR A 145 -7.58 -13.98 29.26
C TYR A 145 -8.03 -12.88 28.28
N GLY A 146 -9.15 -13.09 27.59
CA GLY A 146 -9.72 -12.17 26.62
C GLY A 146 -9.10 -12.28 25.22
N HIS A 147 -9.85 -11.82 24.23
CA HIS A 147 -9.45 -11.90 22.81
C HIS A 147 -8.10 -11.26 22.50
N LYS A 148 -7.76 -10.12 23.13
CA LYS A 148 -6.45 -9.49 22.94
C LYS A 148 -5.28 -10.40 23.33
N CYS A 149 -5.45 -11.24 24.34
CA CYS A 149 -4.42 -12.19 24.74
C CYS A 149 -4.34 -13.35 23.75
N GLY A 150 -5.49 -13.82 23.23
CA GLY A 150 -5.52 -14.78 22.13
C GLY A 150 -4.88 -14.25 20.85
N ASP A 151 -5.07 -12.97 20.54
CA ASP A 151 -4.46 -12.31 19.39
C ASP A 151 -2.92 -12.32 19.49
N ILE A 152 -2.38 -11.90 20.65
CA ILE A 152 -0.93 -11.96 20.94
C ILE A 152 -0.40 -13.39 20.84
N PHE A 153 -1.18 -14.37 21.31
CA PHE A 153 -0.81 -15.77 21.21
C PHE A 153 -0.71 -16.24 19.75
N LEU A 154 -1.68 -15.89 18.90
CA LEU A 154 -1.68 -16.23 17.48
C LEU A 154 -0.55 -15.55 16.72
N GLU A 155 -0.27 -14.28 17.01
CA GLU A 155 0.90 -13.56 16.48
C GLU A 155 2.18 -14.33 16.82
N LYS A 156 2.34 -14.69 18.10
CA LYS A 156 3.54 -15.38 18.57
C LYS A 156 3.70 -16.78 17.95
N PHE A 157 2.61 -17.54 17.89
CA PHE A 157 2.58 -18.85 17.25
C PHE A 157 2.98 -18.74 15.76
N SER A 158 2.50 -17.71 15.07
CA SER A 158 2.81 -17.46 13.67
C SER A 158 4.28 -17.10 13.45
N GLU A 159 4.88 -16.30 14.33
CA GLU A 159 6.31 -16.05 14.31
C GLU A 159 7.13 -17.32 14.50
N ASP A 160 6.70 -18.18 15.42
CA ASP A 160 7.42 -19.42 15.74
C ASP A 160 7.30 -20.43 14.60
N LEU A 161 6.14 -20.51 13.92
CA LEU A 161 6.00 -21.25 12.66
C LEU A 161 6.93 -20.72 11.57
N LYS A 162 6.98 -19.39 11.35
CA LYS A 162 7.89 -18.76 10.37
C LYS A 162 9.37 -19.05 10.66
N LYS A 163 9.76 -19.23 11.92
CA LYS A 163 11.13 -19.59 12.30
C LYS A 163 11.42 -21.08 12.13
N LEU A 164 10.41 -21.92 12.35
CA LEU A 164 10.53 -23.37 12.25
C LEU A 164 10.62 -23.83 10.78
N PHE A 165 9.84 -23.21 9.91
CA PHE A 165 9.81 -23.50 8.48
C PHE A 165 10.67 -22.49 7.71
N ALA A 166 11.55 -22.96 6.83
CA ALA A 166 12.41 -22.09 6.02
C ALA A 166 11.59 -21.15 5.10
N ASP A 167 12.21 -20.04 4.66
CA ASP A 167 11.60 -18.98 3.83
C ASP A 167 10.93 -19.46 2.53
N ASN A 168 11.24 -20.67 2.07
CA ASN A 168 10.66 -21.27 0.88
C ASN A 168 9.37 -22.10 1.15
N LYS A 169 8.84 -22.09 2.37
CA LYS A 169 7.60 -22.79 2.73
C LYS A 169 6.41 -21.83 2.75
N LEU A 170 5.30 -22.29 2.19
CA LEU A 170 4.05 -21.56 2.20
C LEU A 170 3.35 -21.80 3.54
N ILE A 171 3.19 -20.75 4.34
CA ILE A 171 2.47 -20.80 5.62
C ILE A 171 1.24 -19.88 5.53
N CYS A 172 0.10 -20.38 5.98
CA CYS A 172 -1.20 -19.71 5.95
C CYS A 172 -1.91 -19.82 7.29
N ARG A 173 -2.57 -18.73 7.70
CA ARG A 173 -3.64 -18.82 8.71
C ARG A 173 -4.98 -18.97 7.96
N PHE A 174 -5.62 -20.12 8.09
CA PHE A 174 -6.84 -20.42 7.36
C PHE A 174 -8.06 -19.69 7.95
N GLY A 175 -8.07 -19.56 9.27
CA GLY A 175 -9.08 -18.87 10.07
C GLY A 175 -9.04 -19.31 11.52
N GLY A 176 -9.42 -18.43 12.45
CA GLY A 176 -9.41 -18.77 13.89
C GLY A 176 -8.02 -19.19 14.37
N ASP A 177 -7.92 -20.43 14.84
CA ASP A 177 -6.75 -21.15 15.33
C ASP A 177 -6.18 -22.17 14.33
N GLU A 178 -6.69 -22.22 13.10
CA GLU A 178 -6.27 -23.16 12.05
C GLU A 178 -5.16 -22.57 11.16
N PHE A 179 -4.09 -23.34 10.97
CA PHE A 179 -2.93 -23.02 10.14
C PHE A 179 -2.65 -24.13 9.11
N LEU A 180 -2.10 -23.76 7.96
CA LEU A 180 -1.56 -24.67 6.94
C LEU A 180 -0.14 -24.31 6.52
#